data_AF-A0A2D5BTM8-F1
#
_entry.id   AF-A0A2D5BTM8-F1
#
_cell.length_a   1.000
_cell.length_b   1.000
_cell.length_c   1.000
_cell.angle_alpha   90.00
_cell.angle_beta   90.00
_cell.angle_gamma   90.00
#
_symmetry.space_group_name_H-M   'P 1'
#
loop_
_entity.id
_entity.type
_entity.pdbx_description
1 polymer ?
#
loop_
_entity_poly.entity_id
_entity_poly.type
_entity_poly.pdbx_seq_one_letter_code
_entity_poly.pdbx_strand_id
1 'polypeptide(L)'
;MERSRGSSAACEALDAIQASLPAELSADNCREGGAPLLLIAACRAQGHVVEGPLLGALAARLDLSTEHVLEIGSFCDALIADEGEVTLCRGVTCSMHGAKELHGHLKDVIEGPGSPRQYREVFCLSQCEHGPSIMQGDRIWVTRARRVVADGRVWRDEGSGPVSLTDTSRPVAD
;
A
#
# COMPACT_ATOMS: atom_id res chain seq x y z
N MET A 1 -27.76 19.51 18.62
CA MET A 1 -26.64 19.07 19.48
C MET A 1 -26.31 17.59 19.18
N GLU A 2 -26.22 17.21 17.90
CA GLU A 2 -26.21 15.79 17.44
C GLU A 2 -24.88 15.35 16.82
N ARG A 3 -23.90 16.25 16.66
CA ARG A 3 -22.62 15.94 15.99
C ARG A 3 -21.67 15.03 16.80
N SER A 4 -21.93 14.80 18.09
CA SER A 4 -20.99 14.08 18.96
C SER A 4 -21.09 12.55 18.89
N ARG A 5 -22.22 11.97 18.48
CA ARG A 5 -22.43 10.51 18.53
C ARG A 5 -21.74 9.76 17.38
N GLY A 6 -21.75 10.32 16.17
CA GLY A 6 -21.14 9.69 15.00
C GLY A 6 -19.61 9.60 15.08
N SER A 7 -18.98 10.52 15.82
CA SER A 7 -17.53 10.51 16.02
C SER A 7 -17.08 9.35 16.93
N SER A 8 -17.88 8.96 17.93
CA SER A 8 -17.52 7.88 18.87
C SER A 8 -17.47 6.52 18.17
N ALA A 9 -18.51 6.19 17.41
CA ALA A 9 -18.61 4.90 16.73
C ALA A 9 -17.51 4.69 15.67
N ALA A 10 -17.12 5.76 14.96
CA ALA A 10 -16.03 5.69 13.98
C ALA A 10 -14.68 5.43 14.65
N CYS A 11 -14.41 6.06 15.81
CA CYS A 11 -13.20 5.80 16.59
C CYS A 11 -13.19 4.38 17.14
N GLU A 12 -14.31 3.90 17.70
CA GLU A 12 -14.43 2.54 18.23
C GLU A 12 -14.19 1.47 17.14
N ALA A 13 -14.77 1.66 15.94
CA ALA A 13 -14.52 0.78 14.81
C ALA A 13 -13.04 0.79 14.41
N LEU A 14 -12.42 1.97 14.35
CA LEU A 14 -11.01 2.12 14.00
C LEU A 14 -10.09 1.47 15.03
N ASP A 15 -10.40 1.59 16.32
CA ASP A 15 -9.65 0.95 17.40
C ASP A 15 -9.79 -0.58 17.35
N ALA A 16 -10.98 -1.10 17.03
CA ALA A 16 -11.20 -2.54 16.84
C ALA A 16 -10.42 -3.10 15.65
N ILE A 17 -10.44 -2.41 14.50
CA ILE A 17 -9.64 -2.76 13.33
C ILE A 17 -8.15 -2.72 13.67
N GLN A 18 -7.70 -1.66 14.34
CA GLN A 18 -6.30 -1.53 14.72
C GLN A 18 -5.86 -2.63 15.70
N ALA A 19 -6.73 -3.05 16.63
CA ALA A 19 -6.46 -4.15 17.54
C ALA A 19 -6.36 -5.52 16.84
N SER A 20 -6.93 -5.66 15.63
CA SER A 20 -6.78 -6.85 14.80
C SER A 20 -5.47 -6.88 14.02
N LEU A 21 -4.78 -5.75 13.91
CA LEU A 21 -3.48 -5.66 13.25
C LEU A 21 -2.34 -6.05 14.21
N PRO A 22 -1.23 -6.61 13.68
CA PRO A 22 0.00 -6.80 14.43
C PRO A 22 0.39 -5.56 15.25
N ALA A 23 0.81 -5.75 16.51
CA ALA A 23 1.17 -4.64 17.41
C ALA A 23 2.32 -3.77 16.87
N GLU A 24 3.16 -4.34 16.01
CA GLU A 24 4.23 -3.67 15.27
C GLU A 24 3.72 -2.61 14.30
N LEU A 25 2.41 -2.61 14.00
CA LEU A 25 1.69 -1.63 13.19
C LEU A 25 0.84 -0.67 14.05
N SER A 26 1.09 -0.61 15.36
CA SER A 26 0.42 0.32 16.27
C SER A 26 0.68 1.79 15.91
N ALA A 27 -0.15 2.69 16.47
CA ALA A 27 -0.27 4.09 16.05
C ALA A 27 1.06 4.87 16.00
N ASP A 28 2.04 4.49 16.82
CA ASP A 28 3.36 5.13 16.85
C ASP A 28 4.24 4.70 15.67
N ASN A 29 4.13 3.44 15.22
CA ASN A 29 4.79 2.93 14.03
C ASN A 29 4.04 3.31 12.74
N CYS A 30 2.82 3.85 12.86
CA CYS A 30 2.03 4.27 11.70
C CYS A 30 2.69 5.36 10.86
N ARG A 31 3.62 6.11 11.45
CA ARG A 31 4.25 7.26 10.80
C ARG A 31 5.37 6.87 9.83
N GLU A 32 6.00 5.70 10.00
CA GLU A 32 7.28 5.40 9.32
C GLU A 32 7.24 4.22 8.32
N GLY A 33 6.26 3.31 8.40
CA GLY A 33 6.41 1.96 7.79
C GLY A 33 5.27 1.43 6.91
N GLY A 34 4.47 2.27 6.25
CA GLY A 34 3.39 1.79 5.36
C GLY A 34 2.06 1.47 6.04
N ALA A 35 1.89 1.84 7.31
CA ALA A 35 0.65 1.63 8.04
C ALA A 35 -0.61 2.31 7.45
N PRO A 36 -0.54 3.49 6.77
CA PRO A 36 -1.72 4.02 6.09
C PRO A 36 -2.33 3.01 5.12
N LEU A 37 -1.49 2.32 4.33
CA LEU A 37 -1.95 1.28 3.42
C LEU A 37 -2.58 0.12 4.19
N LEU A 38 -1.90 -0.42 5.20
CA LEU A 38 -2.39 -1.59 5.93
C LEU A 38 -3.68 -1.33 6.69
N LEU A 39 -3.79 -0.18 7.36
CA LEU A 39 -5.00 0.18 8.10
C LEU A 39 -6.19 0.37 7.16
N ILE A 40 -5.98 1.08 6.05
CA ILE A 40 -7.04 1.30 5.06
C ILE A 40 -7.40 -0.02 4.34
N ALA A 41 -6.41 -0.85 3.99
CA ALA A 41 -6.64 -2.16 3.41
C ALA A 41 -7.43 -3.06 4.37
N ALA A 42 -7.13 -3.05 5.67
CA ALA A 42 -7.88 -3.81 6.67
C ALA A 42 -9.32 -3.33 6.81
N CYS A 43 -9.56 -2.01 6.84
CA CYS A 43 -10.92 -1.46 6.77
C CYS A 43 -11.68 -2.01 5.57
N ARG A 44 -11.06 -1.97 4.38
CA ARG A 44 -11.68 -2.41 3.12
C ARG A 44 -11.92 -3.92 3.08
N ALA A 45 -10.95 -4.73 3.49
CA ALA A 45 -11.04 -6.19 3.52
C ALA A 45 -12.13 -6.68 4.48
N GLN A 46 -12.40 -5.93 5.55
CA GLN A 46 -13.51 -6.19 6.48
C GLN A 46 -14.87 -5.66 5.98
N GLY A 47 -14.93 -5.09 4.77
CA GLY A 47 -16.16 -4.58 4.16
C GLY A 47 -16.58 -3.19 4.62
N HIS A 48 -15.70 -2.43 5.31
CA HIS A 48 -16.01 -1.06 5.71
C HIS A 48 -15.90 -0.09 4.53
N VAL A 49 -16.90 0.78 4.41
CA VAL A 49 -16.90 1.90 3.47
C VAL A 49 -16.18 3.09 4.11
N VAL A 50 -15.06 3.51 3.52
CA VAL A 50 -14.22 4.62 4.01
C VAL A 50 -14.82 5.97 3.59
N GLU A 51 -15.89 6.37 4.27
CA GLU A 51 -16.62 7.60 4.02
C GLU A 51 -17.06 8.29 5.33
N GLY A 52 -17.53 9.53 5.21
CA GLY A 52 -18.16 10.26 6.31
C GLY A 52 -17.29 10.30 7.59
N PRO A 53 -17.84 9.91 8.76
CA PRO A 53 -17.09 9.90 10.02
C PRO A 53 -15.84 9.01 10.01
N LEU A 54 -15.86 7.85 9.32
CA LEU A 54 -14.71 6.94 9.27
C LEU A 54 -13.55 7.55 8.46
N LEU A 55 -13.87 8.19 7.33
CA LEU A 55 -12.89 8.93 6.53
C LEU A 55 -12.20 10.03 7.36
N GLY A 56 -12.99 10.81 8.12
CA GLY A 56 -12.45 11.83 9.01
C GLY A 56 -11.58 11.27 10.14
N ALA A 57 -11.99 10.13 10.73
CA ALA A 57 -11.22 9.45 11.77
C ALA A 57 -9.89 8.90 11.24
N LEU A 58 -9.88 8.28 10.05
CA LEU A 58 -8.68 7.79 9.39
C LEU A 58 -7.72 8.94 9.03
N ALA A 59 -8.25 10.02 8.44
CA ALA A 59 -7.46 11.20 8.09
C ALA A 59 -6.78 11.81 9.33
N ALA A 60 -7.54 12.01 10.41
CA ALA A 60 -7.01 12.53 11.67
C ALA A 60 -5.98 11.59 12.30
N ARG A 61 -6.21 10.28 12.27
CA ARG A 61 -5.32 9.28 12.90
C ARG A 61 -4.02 9.09 12.14
N LEU A 62 -4.08 9.10 10.81
CA LEU A 62 -2.92 8.89 9.94
C LEU A 62 -2.15 10.18 9.67
N ASP A 63 -2.63 11.33 10.16
CA ASP A 63 -2.10 12.65 9.85
C ASP A 63 -2.04 12.87 8.33
N LEU A 64 -3.18 12.65 7.67
CA LEU A 64 -3.37 12.75 6.23
C LEU A 64 -4.58 13.62 5.89
N SER A 65 -4.61 14.18 4.69
CA SER A 65 -5.83 14.76 4.15
C SER A 65 -6.85 13.66 3.84
N THR A 66 -8.14 14.00 3.84
CA THR A 66 -9.18 13.07 3.39
C THR A 66 -8.98 12.64 1.94
N GLU A 67 -8.43 13.51 1.09
CA GLU A 67 -8.07 13.21 -0.30
C GLU A 67 -7.02 12.08 -0.37
N HIS A 68 -5.93 12.17 0.40
CA HIS A 68 -4.93 11.10 0.43
C HIS A 68 -5.51 9.79 0.97
N VAL A 69 -6.40 9.83 1.97
CA VAL A 69 -7.06 8.60 2.46
C VAL A 69 -7.91 7.96 1.36
N LEU A 70 -8.64 8.75 0.57
CA LEU A 70 -9.42 8.25 -0.56
C LEU A 70 -8.53 7.70 -1.69
N GLU A 71 -7.40 8.33 -1.97
CA GLU A 71 -6.42 7.84 -2.96
C GLU A 71 -5.87 6.46 -2.56
N ILE A 72 -5.47 6.31 -1.28
CA ILE A 72 -5.02 5.02 -0.72
C ILE A 72 -6.18 4.01 -0.76
N GLY A 73 -7.39 4.42 -0.39
CA GLY A 73 -8.58 3.58 -0.44
C GLY A 73 -8.82 3.01 -1.84
N SER A 74 -8.74 3.86 -2.88
CA SER A 74 -8.84 3.43 -4.28
C SER A 74 -7.74 2.46 -4.68
N PHE A 75 -6.52 2.61 -4.16
CA PHE A 75 -5.45 1.64 -4.40
C PHE A 75 -5.72 0.30 -3.69
N CYS A 76 -6.20 0.34 -2.44
CA CYS A 76 -6.61 -0.86 -1.71
C CYS A 76 -7.78 -1.59 -2.40
N ASP A 77 -8.74 -0.86 -2.95
CA ASP A 77 -9.85 -1.43 -3.69
C ASP A 77 -9.35 -2.22 -4.90
N ALA A 78 -8.38 -1.66 -5.66
CA ALA A 78 -7.72 -2.37 -6.76
C ALA A 78 -6.91 -3.59 -6.28
N LEU A 79 -6.23 -3.47 -5.14
CA LEU A 79 -5.54 -4.60 -4.51
C LEU A 79 -6.50 -5.71 -4.08
N ILE A 80 -7.75 -5.42 -3.74
CA ILE A 80 -8.77 -6.38 -3.22
C ILE A 80 -9.67 -6.95 -4.33
N ALA A 81 -9.86 -6.26 -5.46
CA ALA A 81 -10.80 -6.64 -6.53
C ALA A 81 -10.47 -7.92 -7.35
N ASP A 82 -9.33 -8.58 -7.11
CA ASP A 82 -8.86 -9.81 -7.78
C ASP A 82 -8.60 -9.72 -9.28
N GLU A 83 -8.22 -8.52 -9.71
CA GLU A 83 -7.84 -8.26 -11.09
C GLU A 83 -6.32 -8.11 -11.19
N GLY A 84 -5.60 -9.24 -11.19
CA GLY A 84 -4.21 -9.32 -11.62
C GLY A 84 -3.15 -9.52 -10.54
N GLU A 85 -1.89 -9.53 -11.00
CA GLU A 85 -0.69 -9.80 -10.20
C GLU A 85 -0.28 -8.58 -9.35
N VAL A 86 -0.13 -8.78 -8.04
CA VAL A 86 0.43 -7.78 -7.13
C VAL A 86 1.95 -7.92 -7.13
N THR A 87 2.67 -6.86 -7.54
CA THR A 87 4.13 -6.87 -7.57
C THR A 87 4.73 -6.22 -6.33
N LEU A 88 5.67 -6.91 -5.68
CA LEU A 88 6.28 -6.53 -4.41
C LEU A 88 7.77 -6.24 -4.57
N CYS A 89 8.24 -5.06 -4.18
CA CYS A 89 9.65 -4.68 -4.30
C CYS A 89 10.51 -5.23 -3.16
N ARG A 90 11.42 -6.16 -3.46
CA ARG A 90 12.38 -6.72 -2.50
C ARG A 90 13.81 -6.18 -2.66
N GLY A 91 13.96 -5.01 -3.27
CA GLY A 91 15.26 -4.36 -3.42
C GLY A 91 15.93 -4.08 -2.09
N VAL A 92 17.25 -3.89 -2.09
CA VAL A 92 18.04 -3.68 -0.87
C VAL A 92 17.47 -2.53 -0.04
N THR A 93 17.20 -1.37 -0.64
CA THR A 93 16.64 -0.22 0.07
C THR A 93 15.24 -0.47 0.60
N CYS A 94 14.37 -1.15 -0.17
CA CYS A 94 13.05 -1.54 0.32
C CYS A 94 13.16 -2.51 1.50
N SER A 95 14.08 -3.48 1.44
CA SER A 95 14.33 -4.43 2.52
C SER A 95 14.85 -3.74 3.78
N MET A 96 15.76 -2.77 3.65
CA MET A 96 16.24 -1.93 4.76
C MET A 96 15.13 -1.09 5.41
N HIS A 97 14.05 -0.83 4.67
CA HIS A 97 12.87 -0.11 5.15
C HIS A 97 11.71 -1.06 5.54
N GLY A 98 11.99 -2.34 5.80
CA GLY A 98 11.00 -3.28 6.35
C GLY A 98 10.02 -3.82 5.31
N ALA A 99 10.41 -3.93 4.04
CA ALA A 99 9.56 -4.48 2.99
C ALA A 99 9.07 -5.90 3.31
N LYS A 100 9.89 -6.72 3.96
CA LYS A 100 9.55 -8.11 4.27
C LYS A 100 8.35 -8.19 5.21
N GLU A 101 8.39 -7.41 6.29
CA GLU A 101 7.35 -7.33 7.31
C GLU A 101 6.08 -6.72 6.72
N LEU A 102 6.20 -5.57 6.03
CA LEU A 102 5.07 -4.92 5.36
C LEU A 102 4.38 -5.84 4.36
N HIS A 103 5.14 -6.52 3.49
CA HIS A 103 4.57 -7.41 2.48
C HIS A 103 3.90 -8.63 3.11
N GLY A 104 4.46 -9.18 4.18
CA GLY A 104 3.82 -10.26 4.94
C GLY A 104 2.45 -9.84 5.46
N HIS A 105 2.39 -8.71 6.17
CA HIS A 105 1.13 -8.19 6.70
C HIS A 105 0.13 -7.81 5.61
N LEU A 106 0.60 -7.27 4.48
CA LEU A 106 -0.27 -6.94 3.37
C LEU A 106 -0.91 -8.20 2.77
N LYS A 107 -0.14 -9.29 2.64
CA LYS A 107 -0.65 -10.60 2.22
C LYS A 107 -1.71 -11.08 3.21
N ASP A 108 -1.40 -11.07 4.51
CA ASP A 108 -2.36 -11.50 5.55
C ASP A 108 -3.67 -10.69 5.54
N VAL A 109 -3.59 -9.38 5.26
CA VAL A 109 -4.78 -8.50 5.21
C VAL A 109 -5.62 -8.72 3.95
N ILE A 110 -5.00 -8.96 2.80
CA ILE A 110 -5.71 -9.08 1.51
C ILE A 110 -6.14 -10.52 1.25
N GLU A 111 -5.31 -11.50 1.57
CA GLU A 111 -5.59 -12.92 1.45
C GLU A 111 -6.50 -13.36 2.61
N GLY A 112 -7.78 -12.99 2.52
CA GLY A 112 -8.80 -13.57 3.37
C GLY A 112 -8.93 -15.09 3.14
N PRO A 113 -9.62 -15.83 4.03
CA PRO A 113 -9.83 -17.26 3.88
C PRO A 113 -10.48 -17.59 2.52
N GLY A 114 -9.70 -18.17 1.61
CA GLY A 114 -10.20 -18.69 0.33
C GLY A 114 -10.01 -17.80 -0.91
N SER A 115 -9.24 -16.71 -0.83
CA SER A 115 -8.91 -15.88 -2.00
C SER A 115 -7.39 -15.80 -2.23
N PRO A 116 -6.77 -16.84 -2.83
CA PRO A 116 -5.34 -16.86 -3.07
C PRO A 116 -4.97 -15.81 -4.13
N ARG A 117 -4.06 -14.89 -3.79
CA ARG A 117 -3.61 -13.86 -4.73
C ARG A 117 -2.28 -14.21 -5.37
N GLN A 118 -2.12 -13.75 -6.61
CA GLN A 118 -0.84 -13.86 -7.30
C GLN A 118 0.06 -12.70 -6.86
N TYR A 119 1.13 -13.05 -6.14
CA TYR A 119 2.18 -12.10 -5.79
C TYR A 119 3.44 -12.40 -6.59
N ARG A 120 4.04 -11.36 -7.14
CA ARG A 120 5.36 -11.42 -7.77
C ARG A 120 6.34 -10.55 -7.04
N GLU A 121 7.43 -11.15 -6.61
CA GLU A 121 8.53 -10.39 -6.02
C GLU A 121 9.52 -9.95 -7.11
N VAL A 122 9.82 -8.66 -7.15
CA VAL A 122 10.81 -8.08 -8.07
C VAL A 122 11.92 -7.37 -7.32
N PHE A 123 13.11 -7.32 -7.91
CA PHE A 123 14.25 -6.70 -7.26
C PHE A 123 14.14 -5.19 -7.11
N CYS A 124 13.47 -4.47 -8.03
CA CYS A 124 13.41 -3.02 -7.95
C CYS A 124 12.17 -2.48 -8.65
N LEU A 125 11.49 -1.55 -7.98
CA LEU A 125 10.43 -0.72 -8.55
C LEU A 125 10.89 0.71 -8.91
N SER A 126 12.20 0.97 -8.83
CA SER A 126 12.82 2.30 -9.04
C SER A 126 12.28 3.41 -8.13
N GLN A 127 11.78 3.04 -6.95
CA GLN A 127 11.24 3.96 -5.93
C GLN A 127 12.08 3.96 -4.65
N CYS A 128 13.40 3.76 -4.76
CA CYS A 128 14.28 3.52 -3.62
C CYS A 128 14.23 4.63 -2.55
N GLU A 129 14.04 5.89 -2.95
CA GLU A 129 14.00 7.05 -2.03
C GLU A 129 12.80 7.01 -1.07
N HIS A 130 11.77 6.23 -1.41
CA HIS A 130 10.49 6.27 -0.73
C HIS A 130 9.88 4.88 -0.48
N GLY A 131 10.65 3.82 -0.72
CA GLY A 131 10.23 2.43 -0.50
C GLY A 131 10.00 2.12 0.99
N PRO A 132 9.36 0.97 1.32
CA PRO A 132 8.96 -0.11 0.42
C PRO A 132 7.89 0.25 -0.62
N SER A 133 7.82 -0.53 -1.70
CA SER A 133 6.92 -0.25 -2.82
C SER A 133 6.16 -1.48 -3.26
N ILE A 134 4.87 -1.29 -3.54
CA ILE A 134 3.91 -2.30 -3.97
C ILE A 134 3.27 -1.78 -5.25
N MET A 135 3.10 -2.63 -6.24
CA MET A 135 2.53 -2.27 -7.54
C MET A 135 1.32 -3.14 -7.86
N GLN A 136 0.27 -2.50 -8.37
CA GLN A 136 -0.94 -3.13 -8.89
C GLN A 136 -1.25 -2.50 -10.24
N GLY A 137 -1.19 -3.29 -11.31
CA GLY A 137 -1.28 -2.76 -12.68
C GLY A 137 -0.19 -1.71 -12.94
N ASP A 138 -0.59 -0.50 -13.32
CA ASP A 138 0.26 0.66 -13.58
C ASP A 138 0.42 1.59 -12.36
N ARG A 139 -0.09 1.21 -11.19
CA ARG A 139 -0.06 2.03 -9.97
C ARG A 139 0.95 1.47 -8.99
N ILE A 140 1.81 2.34 -8.45
CA ILE A 140 2.79 2.01 -7.43
C ILE A 140 2.46 2.78 -6.16
N TRP A 141 2.16 2.05 -5.09
CA TRP A 141 2.16 2.62 -3.75
C TRP A 141 3.58 2.80 -3.24
N VAL A 142 3.84 4.00 -2.74
CA VAL A 142 5.16 4.41 -2.26
C VAL A 142 5.04 4.80 -0.79
N THR A 143 5.36 3.87 0.09
CA THR A 143 5.04 3.91 1.53
C THR A 143 5.51 5.16 2.26
N ARG A 144 6.79 5.55 2.12
CA ARG A 144 7.35 6.70 2.86
C ARG A 144 6.91 8.03 2.30
N ALA A 145 6.56 8.08 1.01
CA ALA A 145 5.93 9.24 0.38
C ALA A 145 4.41 9.30 0.60
N ARG A 146 3.81 8.21 1.10
CA ARG A 146 2.37 8.05 1.37
C ARG A 146 1.48 8.44 0.18
N ARG A 147 1.91 8.10 -1.03
CA ARG A 147 1.20 8.43 -2.28
C ARG A 147 1.21 7.28 -3.26
N VAL A 148 0.29 7.32 -4.21
CA VAL A 148 0.30 6.44 -5.38
C VAL A 148 0.95 7.19 -6.53
N VAL A 149 1.84 6.53 -7.26
CA VAL A 149 2.46 7.07 -8.48
C VAL A 149 2.18 6.13 -9.65
N ALA A 150 2.19 6.65 -10.86
CA ALA A 150 2.14 5.82 -12.06
C ALA A 150 3.49 5.11 -12.27
N ASP A 151 3.45 3.88 -12.78
CA ASP A 151 4.62 3.17 -13.25
C ASP A 151 5.08 3.77 -14.59
N GLY A 152 6.15 4.56 -14.55
CA GLY A 152 6.77 5.12 -15.76
C GLY A 152 7.76 4.17 -16.44
N ARG A 153 7.91 2.92 -15.98
CA ARG A 153 8.91 2.01 -16.53
C ARG A 153 8.38 1.28 -17.75
N VAL A 154 9.24 1.17 -18.77
CA VAL A 154 9.03 0.26 -19.89
C VAL A 154 9.62 -1.09 -19.51
N TRP A 155 8.74 -2.06 -19.27
CA TRP A 155 9.15 -3.43 -19.03
C TRP A 155 9.60 -4.07 -20.34
N ARG A 156 10.72 -4.81 -20.29
CA ARG A 156 11.17 -5.59 -21.43
C ARG A 156 10.27 -6.82 -21.58
N ASP A 157 9.87 -7.13 -22.81
CA ASP A 157 9.03 -8.29 -23.10
C ASP A 157 9.67 -9.59 -22.59
N GLU A 158 8.81 -10.55 -22.23
CA GLU A 158 9.19 -11.92 -21.86
C GLU A 158 9.83 -12.61 -23.08
N GLY A 159 11.16 -12.53 -23.19
CA GLY A 159 11.92 -12.95 -24.38
C GLY A 159 13.02 -11.97 -24.80
N SER A 160 13.01 -10.77 -24.23
CA SER A 160 14.09 -9.80 -24.40
C SER A 160 15.39 -10.36 -23.81
N GLY A 161 16.32 -10.77 -24.69
CA GLY A 161 17.63 -11.33 -24.30
C GLY A 161 18.45 -10.42 -23.38
N PRO A 162 19.53 -10.90 -22.74
CA PRO A 162 20.30 -10.12 -21.77
C PRO A 162 20.76 -8.78 -22.36
N VAL A 163 20.67 -7.70 -21.56
CA VAL A 163 21.27 -6.41 -21.94
C VAL A 163 22.78 -6.58 -21.86
N SER A 164 23.51 -6.19 -22.91
CA SER A 164 24.98 -6.22 -22.88
C SER A 164 25.49 -5.30 -21.77
N LEU A 165 26.46 -5.76 -20.97
CA LEU A 165 27.12 -4.94 -19.94
C LEU A 165 27.82 -3.70 -20.51
N THR A 166 28.09 -3.68 -21.82
CA THR A 166 28.67 -2.54 -22.53
C THR A 166 27.64 -1.51 -22.96
N ASP A 167 26.35 -1.82 -22.83
CA ASP A 167 25.27 -0.94 -23.25
C ASP A 167 24.90 0.00 -22.09
N THR A 168 25.70 1.04 -21.91
CA THR A 168 25.46 2.13 -20.96
C THR A 168 24.65 3.26 -21.60
N SER A 169 23.97 3.01 -22.73
CA SER A 169 23.12 4.02 -23.34
C SER A 169 22.07 4.45 -22.33
N ARG A 170 22.23 5.69 -21.85
CA ARG A 170 21.26 6.44 -21.04
C ARG A 170 19.85 6.19 -21.58
N PRO A 171 18.81 6.23 -20.73
CA PRO A 171 17.45 6.37 -21.24
C PRO A 171 17.44 7.55 -22.22
N VAL A 172 16.94 7.31 -23.43
CA VAL A 172 16.62 8.38 -24.37
C VAL A 172 15.57 9.20 -23.64
N ALA A 173 15.96 10.37 -23.15
CA ALA A 173 15.01 11.35 -22.65
C ALA A 173 14.22 11.81 -23.88
N ASP A 174 12.91 11.57 -23.87
CA ASP A 174 11.98 12.26 -24.77
C ASP A 174 12.00 13.77 -24.51
#